data_AF-A0A970A587-F1
#
_entry.id   AF-A0A970A587-F1
#
_cell.length_a   1.000
_cell.length_b   1.000
_cell.length_c   1.000
_cell.angle_alpha   90.00
_cell.angle_beta   90.00
_cell.angle_gamma   90.00
#
_symmetry.space_group_name_H-M   'P 1'
#
loop_
_entity.id
_entity.type
_entity.pdbx_description
1 polymer ?
#
loop_
_entity_poly.entity_id
_entity_poly.type
_entity_poly.pdbx_seq_one_letter_code
_entity_poly.pdbx_strand_id
1 'polypeptide(L)'
;MKKQEIEFKVLDIIERVEKSQPIEDDTIELKAEWPKDHFRAARRIAAHANSARGEQILWIIGIDEKNGVVGADFEELSIWYAKIKSCFDQLMAPNLISLAIPYDGKTVVALLFETDRSPFVIKLPASMGPATCEVPWREANSTRSARRGDLIKLLHPAQKLPEVEIIDGKIELQKAILGSRSGKYQWTLSVQLYFMNYSQDVLVIPFHKCEVAFRTAGFPEMTKFSDVRITPPLSYSSREFKQTSLSLTVQSTEHEALINTAGMAILTAELYTDEEPYHYSPVLETALKLQTHTSETPILLDASFSLADSPIENVSSRILAEWALSGSTDE
;
A
#
# COMPACT_ATOMS: atom_id res chain seq x y z
N MET A 1 -9.69 -8.44 0.61
CA MET A 1 -10.68 -7.85 1.53
C MET A 1 -11.44 -8.95 2.25
N LYS A 2 -11.52 -8.91 3.59
CA LYS A 2 -12.33 -9.82 4.40
C LYS A 2 -13.83 -9.50 4.25
N LYS A 3 -14.72 -10.46 4.55
CA LYS A 3 -16.18 -10.23 4.43
C LYS A 3 -16.68 -9.05 5.25
N GLN A 4 -16.13 -8.85 6.46
CA GLN A 4 -16.48 -7.73 7.35
C GLN A 4 -16.08 -6.38 6.75
N GLU A 5 -14.95 -6.31 6.05
CA GLU A 5 -14.50 -5.09 5.36
C GLU A 5 -15.40 -4.77 4.15
N ILE A 6 -15.88 -5.81 3.42
CA ILE A 6 -16.86 -5.65 2.34
C ILE A 6 -18.16 -5.07 2.91
N GLU A 7 -18.67 -5.64 4.00
CA GLU A 7 -19.90 -5.20 4.65
C GLU A 7 -19.80 -3.74 5.10
N PHE A 8 -18.72 -3.39 5.82
CA PHE A 8 -18.47 -2.02 6.26
C PHE A 8 -18.41 -1.05 5.08
N LYS A 9 -17.66 -1.39 4.01
CA LYS A 9 -17.56 -0.55 2.81
C LYS A 9 -18.93 -0.34 2.15
N VAL A 10 -19.78 -1.36 2.11
CA VAL A 10 -21.13 -1.24 1.52
C VAL A 10 -22.05 -0.40 2.40
N LEU A 11 -21.99 -0.54 3.72
CA LEU A 11 -22.78 0.29 4.65
C LEU A 11 -22.40 1.78 4.55
N ASP A 12 -21.10 2.10 4.44
CA ASP A 12 -20.64 3.48 4.19
C ASP A 12 -21.21 4.05 2.88
N ILE A 13 -21.18 3.24 1.81
CA ILE A 13 -21.74 3.64 0.51
C ILE A 13 -23.25 3.89 0.61
N ILE A 14 -23.99 3.04 1.33
CA ILE A 14 -25.43 3.23 1.55
C ILE A 14 -25.69 4.56 2.27
N GLU A 15 -24.96 4.84 3.35
CA GLU A 15 -25.11 6.09 4.11
C GLU A 15 -24.82 7.32 3.25
N ARG A 16 -23.79 7.25 2.38
CA ARG A 16 -23.47 8.32 1.43
C ARG A 16 -24.57 8.54 0.39
N VAL A 17 -25.16 7.47 -0.15
CA VAL A 17 -26.29 7.55 -1.09
C VAL A 17 -27.49 8.22 -0.43
N GLU A 18 -27.85 7.82 0.78
CA GLU A 18 -28.97 8.41 1.53
C GLU A 18 -28.76 9.91 1.80
N LYS A 19 -27.50 10.30 2.04
CA LYS A 19 -27.10 11.71 2.19
C LYS A 19 -26.92 12.45 0.86
N SER A 20 -27.22 11.82 -0.29
CA SER A 20 -27.04 12.37 -1.64
C SER A 20 -25.61 12.87 -1.91
N GLN A 21 -24.62 12.21 -1.32
CA GLN A 21 -23.22 12.54 -1.52
C GLN A 21 -22.69 11.86 -2.79
N PRO A 22 -21.78 12.50 -3.54
CA PRO A 22 -21.18 11.89 -4.73
C PRO A 22 -20.38 10.65 -4.34
N ILE A 23 -20.53 9.59 -5.15
CA ILE A 23 -19.75 8.35 -5.05
C ILE A 23 -18.72 8.40 -6.16
N GLU A 24 -17.65 9.15 -5.92
CA GLU A 24 -16.49 9.16 -6.81
C GLU A 24 -15.62 7.94 -6.51
N ASP A 25 -15.85 6.85 -7.22
CA ASP A 25 -14.96 5.68 -7.17
C ASP A 25 -15.06 4.89 -8.48
N ASP A 26 -13.97 4.89 -9.25
CA ASP A 26 -13.85 4.16 -10.52
C ASP A 26 -13.90 2.64 -10.35
N THR A 27 -13.81 2.14 -9.10
CA THR A 27 -13.89 0.71 -8.74
C THR A 27 -15.27 0.26 -8.29
N ILE A 28 -16.23 1.19 -8.10
CA ILE A 28 -17.58 0.90 -7.62
C ILE A 28 -18.60 1.02 -8.75
N GLU A 29 -19.54 0.08 -8.79
CA GLU A 29 -20.70 0.14 -9.70
C GLU A 29 -22.00 -0.15 -8.94
N LEU A 30 -22.91 0.82 -8.89
CA LEU A 30 -24.23 0.65 -8.29
C LEU A 30 -25.27 0.18 -9.31
N LYS A 31 -26.15 -0.72 -8.89
CA LYS A 31 -27.24 -1.26 -9.70
C LYS A 31 -28.50 -1.39 -8.86
N ALA A 32 -29.60 -0.79 -9.32
CA ALA A 32 -30.90 -0.94 -8.68
C ALA A 32 -31.42 -2.38 -8.77
N GLU A 33 -31.27 -3.02 -9.92
CA GLU A 33 -31.71 -4.39 -10.19
C GLU A 33 -30.62 -5.24 -10.85
N TRP A 34 -30.77 -6.56 -10.78
CA TRP A 34 -29.91 -7.50 -11.50
C TRP A 34 -29.95 -7.23 -13.01
N PRO A 35 -28.78 -7.08 -13.67
CA PRO A 35 -28.74 -6.86 -15.11
C PRO A 35 -29.35 -8.03 -15.89
N LYS A 36 -30.45 -7.76 -16.61
CA LYS A 36 -31.18 -8.76 -17.41
C LYS A 36 -30.46 -9.15 -18.71
N ASP A 37 -29.72 -8.21 -19.30
CA ASP A 37 -28.85 -8.46 -20.45
C ASP A 37 -27.50 -8.99 -19.97
N HIS A 38 -27.40 -10.33 -19.90
CA HIS A 38 -26.19 -11.00 -19.41
C HIS A 38 -24.96 -10.72 -20.27
N PHE A 39 -25.11 -10.59 -21.59
CA PHE A 39 -23.97 -10.30 -22.46
C PHE A 39 -23.44 -8.89 -22.18
N ARG A 40 -24.33 -7.90 -22.12
CA ARG A 40 -23.94 -6.53 -21.79
C ARG A 40 -23.36 -6.42 -20.38
N ALA A 41 -23.91 -7.15 -19.42
CA ALA A 41 -23.37 -7.21 -18.07
C ALA A 41 -21.97 -7.82 -18.03
N ALA A 42 -21.76 -8.98 -18.68
CA ALA A 42 -20.46 -9.62 -18.80
C ALA A 42 -19.43 -8.70 -19.45
N ARG A 43 -19.81 -8.02 -20.54
CA ARG A 43 -18.98 -7.03 -21.22
C ARG A 43 -18.58 -5.88 -20.30
N ARG A 44 -19.49 -5.37 -19.46
CA ARG A 44 -19.20 -4.31 -18.49
C ARG A 44 -18.30 -4.79 -17.35
N ILE A 45 -18.51 -5.99 -16.84
CA ILE A 45 -17.64 -6.61 -15.81
C ILE A 45 -16.22 -6.76 -16.37
N ALA A 46 -16.07 -7.32 -17.57
CA ALA A 46 -14.78 -7.46 -18.23
C ALA A 46 -14.10 -6.09 -18.45
N ALA A 47 -14.86 -5.09 -18.91
CA ALA A 47 -14.34 -3.75 -19.14
C ALA A 47 -13.82 -3.09 -17.87
N HIS A 48 -14.58 -3.20 -16.79
CA HIS A 48 -14.27 -2.66 -15.47
C HIS A 48 -13.05 -3.39 -14.87
N ALA A 49 -13.02 -4.72 -14.96
CA ALA A 49 -11.91 -5.52 -14.46
C ALA A 49 -10.61 -5.27 -15.25
N ASN A 50 -10.68 -5.10 -16.58
CA ASN A 50 -9.52 -4.78 -17.41
C ASN A 50 -8.96 -3.39 -17.10
N SER A 51 -9.82 -2.39 -16.87
CA SER A 51 -9.37 -1.04 -16.52
C SER A 51 -8.81 -0.94 -15.10
N ALA A 52 -9.28 -1.79 -14.17
CA ALA A 52 -8.86 -1.81 -12.77
C ALA A 52 -7.44 -2.38 -12.55
N ARG A 53 -6.86 -3.08 -13.54
CA ARG A 53 -5.44 -3.49 -13.57
C ARG A 53 -4.92 -4.21 -12.29
N GLY A 54 -5.76 -5.01 -11.66
CA GLY A 54 -5.40 -5.79 -10.47
C GLY A 54 -6.08 -5.30 -9.19
N GLU A 55 -6.69 -4.11 -9.21
CA GLU A 55 -7.53 -3.63 -8.12
C GLU A 55 -8.90 -4.31 -8.14
N GLN A 56 -9.39 -4.70 -6.96
CA GLN A 56 -10.70 -5.35 -6.84
C GLN A 56 -11.80 -4.34 -7.19
N ILE A 57 -12.79 -4.78 -7.97
CA ILE A 57 -13.95 -3.95 -8.31
C ILE A 57 -15.19 -4.44 -7.55
N LEU A 58 -16.02 -3.51 -7.08
CA LEU A 58 -17.19 -3.78 -6.26
C LEU A 58 -18.46 -3.39 -7.00
N TRP A 59 -19.31 -4.36 -7.28
CA TRP A 59 -20.68 -4.10 -7.74
C TRP A 59 -21.65 -4.27 -6.59
N ILE A 60 -22.58 -3.33 -6.45
CA ILE A 60 -23.60 -3.37 -5.39
C ILE A 60 -24.98 -3.36 -6.04
N ILE A 61 -25.71 -4.46 -5.85
CA ILE A 61 -27.05 -4.69 -6.40
C ILE A 61 -28.09 -4.40 -5.32
N GLY A 62 -29.16 -3.69 -5.69
CA GLY A 62 -30.21 -3.23 -4.78
C GLY A 62 -30.05 -1.80 -4.29
N ILE A 63 -29.18 -1.01 -4.93
CA ILE A 63 -28.98 0.43 -4.64
C ILE A 63 -29.18 1.24 -5.93
N ASP A 64 -30.01 2.27 -5.82
CA ASP A 64 -30.19 3.28 -6.86
C ASP A 64 -29.66 4.62 -6.35
N GLU A 65 -28.82 5.30 -7.14
CA GLU A 65 -28.21 6.59 -6.73
C GLU A 65 -29.24 7.68 -6.43
N LYS A 66 -30.45 7.60 -7.00
CA LYS A 66 -31.50 8.62 -6.81
C LYS A 66 -32.52 8.20 -5.76
N ASN A 67 -32.84 6.92 -5.71
CA ASN A 67 -33.93 6.38 -4.88
C ASN A 67 -33.43 5.67 -3.61
N GLY A 68 -32.11 5.58 -3.41
CA GLY A 68 -31.51 4.90 -2.26
C GLY A 68 -31.58 3.38 -2.35
N VAL A 69 -31.73 2.73 -1.20
CA VAL A 69 -31.79 1.26 -1.12
C VAL A 69 -33.13 0.75 -1.64
N VAL A 70 -33.11 -0.02 -2.72
CA VAL A 70 -34.30 -0.65 -3.32
C VAL A 70 -34.41 -2.14 -2.99
N GLY A 71 -33.27 -2.79 -2.71
CA GLY A 71 -33.19 -4.22 -2.40
C GLY A 71 -33.02 -5.11 -3.63
N ALA A 72 -32.46 -6.31 -3.42
CA ALA A 72 -32.23 -7.33 -4.43
C ALA A 72 -32.29 -8.74 -3.81
N ASP A 73 -32.71 -9.73 -4.61
CA ASP A 73 -32.75 -11.13 -4.20
C ASP A 73 -31.37 -11.79 -4.37
N PHE A 74 -30.94 -12.58 -3.38
CA PHE A 74 -29.66 -13.28 -3.41
C PHE A 74 -29.73 -14.62 -4.16
N GLU A 75 -30.90 -15.27 -4.21
CA GLU A 75 -31.07 -16.57 -4.89
C GLU A 75 -30.77 -16.48 -6.39
N GLU A 76 -30.90 -15.29 -6.98
CA GLU A 76 -30.61 -15.04 -8.39
C GLU A 76 -29.11 -15.10 -8.72
N LEU A 77 -28.19 -14.90 -7.76
CA LEU A 77 -26.76 -14.75 -8.03
C LEU A 77 -26.15 -15.96 -8.74
N SER A 78 -26.39 -17.19 -8.25
CA SER A 78 -25.76 -18.39 -8.81
C SER A 78 -26.19 -18.63 -10.27
N ILE A 79 -27.47 -18.42 -10.56
CA ILE A 79 -28.04 -18.57 -11.90
C ILE A 79 -27.55 -17.45 -12.81
N TRP A 80 -27.56 -16.21 -12.31
CA TRP A 80 -27.12 -15.05 -13.05
C TRP A 80 -25.63 -15.15 -13.40
N TYR A 81 -24.78 -15.46 -12.43
CA TYR A 81 -23.34 -15.50 -12.63
C TYR A 81 -22.90 -16.64 -13.56
N ALA A 82 -23.59 -17.79 -13.54
CA ALA A 82 -23.34 -18.86 -14.51
C ALA A 82 -23.55 -18.38 -15.96
N LYS A 83 -24.60 -17.58 -16.21
CA LYS A 83 -24.87 -16.98 -17.53
C LYS A 83 -23.80 -15.95 -17.90
N ILE A 84 -23.40 -15.10 -16.95
CA ILE A 84 -22.30 -14.14 -17.13
C ILE A 84 -21.01 -14.86 -17.53
N LYS A 85 -20.61 -15.88 -16.78
CA LYS A 85 -19.38 -16.66 -17.01
C LYS A 85 -19.35 -17.30 -18.40
N SER A 86 -20.51 -17.71 -18.92
CA SER A 86 -20.63 -18.30 -20.26
C SER A 86 -20.22 -17.35 -21.40
N CYS A 87 -20.25 -16.02 -21.17
CA CYS A 87 -19.86 -15.02 -22.15
C CYS A 87 -18.34 -14.83 -22.26
N PHE A 88 -17.57 -15.27 -21.26
CA PHE A 88 -16.11 -15.14 -21.26
C PHE A 88 -15.45 -16.21 -22.12
N ASP A 89 -14.37 -15.84 -22.80
CA ASP A 89 -13.55 -16.81 -23.52
C ASP A 89 -12.92 -17.80 -22.53
N GLN A 90 -12.87 -19.08 -22.91
CA GLN A 90 -12.36 -20.18 -22.07
C GLN A 90 -12.94 -20.24 -20.64
N LEU A 91 -14.13 -19.65 -20.42
CA LEU A 91 -14.77 -19.51 -19.10
C LEU A 91 -13.92 -18.74 -18.08
N MET A 92 -12.97 -17.92 -18.53
CA MET A 92 -12.10 -17.08 -17.70
C MET A 92 -12.81 -15.79 -17.29
N ALA A 93 -13.90 -15.93 -16.53
CA ALA A 93 -14.51 -14.79 -15.84
C ALA A 93 -13.73 -14.47 -14.54
N PRO A 94 -13.80 -13.21 -14.06
CA PRO A 94 -13.26 -12.85 -12.74
C PRO A 94 -13.73 -13.80 -11.64
N ASN A 95 -12.89 -14.10 -10.64
CA ASN A 95 -13.42 -14.72 -9.43
C ASN A 95 -14.28 -13.70 -8.69
N LEU A 96 -15.28 -14.15 -7.94
CA LEU A 96 -16.11 -13.26 -7.15
C LEU A 96 -16.30 -13.76 -5.73
N ILE A 97 -16.31 -12.82 -4.79
CA ILE A 97 -16.82 -13.00 -3.43
C ILE A 97 -18.15 -12.27 -3.36
N SER A 98 -19.19 -12.96 -2.90
CA SER A 98 -20.52 -12.36 -2.71
C SER A 98 -20.91 -12.28 -1.25
N LEU A 99 -21.69 -11.24 -0.91
CA LEU A 99 -22.25 -11.04 0.41
C LEU A 99 -23.66 -10.43 0.30
N ALA A 100 -24.63 -11.06 0.97
CA ALA A 100 -25.95 -10.48 1.20
C ALA A 100 -25.90 -9.66 2.49
N ILE A 101 -26.32 -8.41 2.42
CA ILE A 101 -26.25 -7.45 3.51
C ILE A 101 -27.67 -6.97 3.81
N PRO A 102 -28.26 -7.33 4.96
CA PRO A 102 -29.58 -6.83 5.35
C PRO A 102 -29.47 -5.35 5.77
N TYR A 103 -30.35 -4.51 5.24
CA TYR A 103 -30.42 -3.08 5.55
C TYR A 103 -31.88 -2.60 5.48
N ASP A 104 -32.39 -2.05 6.59
CA ASP A 104 -33.75 -1.51 6.72
C ASP A 104 -34.86 -2.41 6.12
N GLY A 105 -34.83 -3.70 6.47
CA GLY A 105 -35.81 -4.69 5.98
C GLY A 105 -35.65 -5.08 4.51
N LYS A 106 -34.64 -4.57 3.81
CA LYS A 106 -34.25 -4.94 2.44
C LYS A 106 -32.91 -5.67 2.45
N THR A 107 -32.58 -6.34 1.36
CA THR A 107 -31.29 -7.01 1.17
C THR A 107 -30.53 -6.34 0.04
N VAL A 108 -29.28 -5.97 0.29
CA VAL A 108 -28.34 -5.48 -0.73
C VAL A 108 -27.33 -6.60 -1.02
N VAL A 109 -26.94 -6.78 -2.27
CA VAL A 109 -25.97 -7.81 -2.67
C VAL A 109 -24.68 -7.17 -3.15
N ALA A 110 -23.60 -7.44 -2.44
CA ALA A 110 -22.25 -7.01 -2.80
C ALA A 110 -21.53 -8.10 -3.59
N LEU A 111 -20.94 -7.74 -4.73
CA LEU A 111 -20.16 -8.61 -5.60
C LEU A 111 -18.76 -8.00 -5.77
N LEU A 112 -17.79 -8.58 -5.08
CA LEU A 112 -16.39 -8.17 -5.17
C LEU A 112 -15.67 -9.08 -6.19
N PHE A 113 -15.21 -8.50 -7.30
CA PHE A 113 -14.50 -9.25 -8.34
C PHE A 113 -12.99 -9.11 -8.20
N GLU A 114 -12.28 -10.23 -8.34
CA GLU A 114 -10.83 -10.27 -8.47
C GLU A 114 -10.40 -10.01 -9.91
N THR A 115 -9.48 -9.07 -10.13
CA THR A 115 -9.08 -8.64 -11.48
C THR A 115 -7.61 -8.96 -11.81
N ASP A 116 -6.94 -9.71 -10.96
CA ASP A 116 -5.53 -10.10 -11.08
C ASP A 116 -5.24 -10.94 -12.34
N ARG A 117 -6.24 -11.67 -12.83
CA ARG A 117 -6.17 -12.50 -14.04
C ARG A 117 -6.47 -11.75 -15.34
N SER A 118 -6.46 -10.41 -15.32
CA SER A 118 -6.58 -9.65 -16.55
C SER A 118 -5.49 -10.07 -17.56
N PRO A 119 -5.76 -10.07 -18.88
CA PRO A 119 -6.95 -9.55 -19.54
C PRO A 119 -8.16 -10.51 -19.53
N PHE A 120 -9.35 -9.96 -19.30
CA PHE A 120 -10.63 -10.63 -19.44
C PHE A 120 -11.19 -10.43 -20.85
N VAL A 121 -11.40 -11.53 -21.56
CA VAL A 121 -11.83 -11.57 -22.97
C VAL A 121 -13.29 -12.03 -23.06
N ILE A 122 -14.09 -11.34 -23.88
CA ILE A 122 -15.50 -11.67 -24.12
C ILE A 122 -15.67 -12.25 -25.52
N LYS A 123 -16.46 -13.33 -25.62
CA LYS A 123 -16.90 -13.91 -26.89
C LYS A 123 -18.01 -13.05 -27.48
N LEU A 124 -17.83 -12.59 -28.70
CA LEU A 124 -18.81 -11.80 -29.43
C LEU A 124 -19.85 -12.72 -30.11
N PRO A 125 -21.14 -12.37 -30.08
CA PRO A 125 -22.14 -13.04 -30.90
C PRO A 125 -21.79 -12.91 -32.39
N ALA A 126 -22.04 -13.96 -33.19
CA ALA A 126 -21.77 -13.95 -34.63
C ALA A 126 -22.48 -12.81 -35.38
N SER A 127 -23.59 -12.28 -34.82
CA SER A 127 -24.31 -11.13 -35.37
C SER A 127 -23.55 -9.80 -35.29
N MET A 128 -22.45 -9.71 -34.53
CA MET A 128 -21.66 -8.48 -34.36
C MET A 128 -20.51 -8.33 -35.37
N GLY A 129 -20.36 -9.26 -36.31
CA GLY A 129 -19.37 -9.19 -37.39
C GLY A 129 -18.34 -10.32 -37.33
N PRO A 130 -17.21 -10.19 -38.07
CA PRO A 130 -16.22 -11.26 -38.21
C PRO A 130 -15.36 -11.48 -36.96
N ALA A 131 -15.31 -10.51 -36.05
CA ALA A 131 -14.57 -10.64 -34.80
C ALA A 131 -15.30 -11.61 -33.86
N THR A 132 -14.60 -12.62 -33.38
CA THR A 132 -15.15 -13.64 -32.48
C THR A 132 -14.98 -13.28 -31.01
N CYS A 133 -14.00 -12.43 -30.68
CA CYS A 133 -13.69 -12.02 -29.32
C CYS A 133 -13.29 -10.54 -29.28
N GLU A 134 -13.47 -9.91 -28.13
CA GLU A 134 -12.87 -8.61 -27.82
C GLU A 134 -12.33 -8.57 -26.38
N VAL A 135 -11.44 -7.61 -26.14
CA VAL A 135 -11.03 -7.19 -24.78
C VAL A 135 -11.78 -5.90 -24.48
N PRO A 136 -12.85 -5.91 -23.66
CA PRO A 136 -13.55 -4.69 -23.31
C PRO A 136 -12.70 -3.82 -22.39
N TRP A 137 -12.91 -2.51 -22.46
CA TRP A 137 -12.20 -1.49 -21.69
C TRP A 137 -13.18 -0.42 -21.21
N ARG A 138 -13.08 -0.04 -19.94
CA ARG A 138 -13.86 1.06 -19.38
C ARG A 138 -13.12 2.38 -19.54
N GLU A 139 -13.83 3.39 -20.02
CA GLU A 139 -13.35 4.77 -20.10
C GLU A 139 -14.43 5.67 -19.49
N ALA A 140 -14.14 6.18 -18.28
CA ALA A 140 -15.12 6.80 -17.39
C ALA A 140 -16.37 5.90 -17.23
N ASN A 141 -17.55 6.36 -17.62
CA ASN A 141 -18.80 5.60 -17.53
C ASN A 141 -19.15 4.80 -18.80
N SER A 142 -18.24 4.74 -19.77
CA SER A 142 -18.47 4.08 -21.05
C SER A 142 -17.68 2.78 -21.21
N THR A 143 -18.17 1.88 -22.07
CA THR A 143 -17.49 0.62 -22.38
C THR A 143 -17.21 0.51 -23.88
N ARG A 144 -15.93 0.38 -24.24
CA ARG A 144 -15.45 0.21 -25.62
C ARG A 144 -14.49 -0.98 -25.70
N SER A 145 -14.08 -1.38 -26.90
CA SER A 145 -12.99 -2.34 -27.05
C SER A 145 -11.63 -1.69 -26.73
N ALA A 146 -10.70 -2.45 -26.19
CA ALA A 146 -9.35 -2.02 -25.87
C ALA A 146 -8.58 -1.64 -27.13
N ARG A 147 -7.86 -0.53 -27.07
CA ARG A 147 -6.91 -0.09 -28.11
C ARG A 147 -5.51 -0.62 -27.77
N ARG A 148 -4.56 -0.49 -28.70
CA ARG A 148 -3.15 -0.89 -28.48
C ARG A 148 -2.59 -0.36 -27.16
N GLY A 149 -2.82 0.91 -26.82
CA GLY A 149 -2.33 1.50 -25.59
C GLY A 149 -2.90 0.85 -24.33
N ASP A 150 -4.17 0.45 -24.36
CA ASP A 150 -4.82 -0.25 -23.25
C ASP A 150 -4.27 -1.67 -23.09
N LEU A 151 -4.04 -2.37 -24.21
CA LEU A 151 -3.42 -3.69 -24.20
C LEU A 151 -1.99 -3.65 -23.64
N ILE A 152 -1.21 -2.60 -23.96
CA ILE A 152 0.12 -2.41 -23.35
C ILE A 152 0.01 -2.21 -21.84
N LYS A 153 -0.97 -1.44 -21.35
CA LYS A 153 -1.20 -1.26 -19.91
C LYS A 153 -1.56 -2.56 -19.19
N LEU A 154 -2.21 -3.49 -19.88
CA LEU A 154 -2.54 -4.83 -19.37
C LEU A 154 -1.31 -5.76 -19.36
N LEU A 155 -0.49 -5.69 -20.40
CA LEU A 155 0.71 -6.53 -20.53
C LEU A 155 1.89 -6.02 -19.70
N HIS A 156 1.88 -4.73 -19.33
CA HIS A 156 2.88 -4.17 -18.43
C HIS A 156 2.55 -4.55 -16.98
N PRO A 157 3.47 -5.21 -16.25
CA PRO A 157 3.22 -5.63 -14.87
C PRO A 157 2.71 -4.46 -14.04
N ALA A 158 1.59 -4.64 -13.34
CA ALA A 158 1.24 -3.76 -12.23
C ALA A 158 2.28 -4.02 -11.13
N GLN A 159 3.34 -3.22 -11.09
CA GLN A 159 4.33 -3.31 -10.04
C GLN A 159 3.66 -3.02 -8.71
N LYS A 160 3.47 -4.06 -7.89
CA LYS A 160 3.07 -3.88 -6.50
C LYS A 160 4.24 -3.23 -5.78
N LEU A 161 3.99 -2.06 -5.19
CA LEU A 161 4.94 -1.47 -4.26
C LEU A 161 5.18 -2.46 -3.11
N PRO A 162 6.42 -2.55 -2.60
CA PRO A 162 6.67 -3.32 -1.39
C PRO A 162 5.95 -2.66 -0.21
N GLU A 163 5.44 -3.46 0.70
CA GLU A 163 4.95 -2.97 1.99
C GLU A 163 6.12 -2.86 2.96
N VAL A 164 6.14 -1.80 3.77
CA VAL A 164 7.21 -1.54 4.74
C VAL A 164 6.57 -1.14 6.06
N GLU A 165 6.93 -1.86 7.11
CA GLU A 165 6.45 -1.64 8.47
C GLU A 165 7.60 -1.11 9.34
N ILE A 166 7.33 -0.08 10.15
CA ILE A 166 8.24 0.37 11.20
C ILE A 166 7.98 -0.48 12.44
N ILE A 167 8.97 -1.28 12.84
CA ILE A 167 8.86 -2.18 13.99
C ILE A 167 9.26 -1.47 15.28
N ASP A 168 10.36 -0.72 15.23
CA ASP A 168 10.97 -0.06 16.37
C ASP A 168 11.89 1.05 15.88
N GLY A 169 12.31 1.94 16.77
CA GLY A 169 13.38 2.87 16.47
C GLY A 169 13.69 3.82 17.60
N LYS A 170 14.79 4.54 17.41
CA LYS A 170 15.23 5.61 18.30
C LYS A 170 15.97 6.72 17.57
N ILE A 171 15.97 7.90 18.17
CA ILE A 171 16.82 9.04 17.84
C ILE A 171 17.71 9.31 19.04
N GLU A 172 19.02 9.41 18.83
CA GLU A 172 19.98 9.76 19.87
C GLU A 172 20.66 11.08 19.52
N LEU A 173 20.85 11.93 20.54
CA LEU A 173 21.68 13.12 20.47
C LEU A 173 22.88 12.97 21.38
N GLN A 174 24.08 13.14 20.84
CA GLN A 174 25.32 13.06 21.59
C GLN A 174 26.31 14.16 21.22
N LYS A 175 27.28 14.42 22.10
CA LYS A 175 28.43 15.27 21.77
C LYS A 175 29.30 14.59 20.71
N ALA A 176 29.57 15.28 19.60
CA ALA A 176 30.43 14.78 18.54
C ALA A 176 31.86 14.57 19.04
N ILE A 177 32.56 13.58 18.49
CA ILE A 177 33.95 13.30 18.83
C ILE A 177 34.86 14.26 18.06
N LEU A 178 35.90 14.81 18.70
CA LEU A 178 36.89 15.62 17.97
C LEU A 178 37.48 14.82 16.79
N GLY A 179 37.25 15.31 15.56
CA GLY A 179 37.76 14.69 14.33
C GLY A 179 36.74 13.85 13.53
N SER A 180 35.53 13.61 14.04
CA SER A 180 34.40 13.19 13.19
C SER A 180 33.85 14.41 12.42
N ARG A 181 33.08 14.16 11.36
CA ARG A 181 32.53 15.17 10.42
C ARG A 181 31.99 16.43 11.13
N SER A 182 32.06 17.59 10.45
CA SER A 182 31.87 18.94 11.02
C SER A 182 30.57 19.09 11.83
N GLY A 183 30.70 19.37 13.12
CA GLY A 183 29.61 19.71 14.05
C GLY A 183 30.01 19.41 15.50
N LYS A 184 29.39 20.09 16.47
CA LYS A 184 29.61 19.83 17.91
C LYS A 184 28.70 18.74 18.47
N TYR A 185 27.57 18.52 17.82
CA TYR A 185 26.55 17.56 18.24
C TYR A 185 26.21 16.63 17.07
N GLN A 186 26.05 15.34 17.37
CA GLN A 186 25.69 14.31 16.42
C GLN A 186 24.31 13.76 16.81
N TRP A 187 23.41 13.77 15.83
CA TRP A 187 22.13 13.10 15.87
C TRP A 187 22.22 11.81 15.08
N THR A 188 21.73 10.71 15.67
CA THR A 188 21.68 9.41 15.03
C THR A 188 20.25 8.90 15.08
N LEU A 189 19.65 8.68 13.91
CA LEU A 189 18.40 7.94 13.78
C LEU A 189 18.73 6.47 13.54
N SER A 190 18.03 5.58 14.23
CA SER A 190 18.01 4.14 13.95
C SER A 190 16.58 3.63 13.95
N VAL A 191 16.11 3.05 12.84
CA VAL A 191 14.75 2.53 12.68
C VAL A 191 14.81 1.10 12.17
N GLN A 192 14.13 0.18 12.86
CA GLN A 192 13.93 -1.19 12.41
C GLN A 192 12.75 -1.23 11.44
N LEU A 193 13.01 -1.69 10.23
CA LEU A 193 12.05 -1.80 9.14
C LEU A 193 11.84 -3.26 8.77
N TYR A 194 10.59 -3.67 8.61
CA TYR A 194 10.24 -4.96 8.02
C TYR A 194 9.71 -4.74 6.60
N PHE A 195 10.42 -5.28 5.61
CA PHE A 195 10.03 -5.19 4.20
C PHE A 195 9.24 -6.43 3.78
N MET A 196 8.20 -6.24 2.97
CA MET A 196 7.49 -7.29 2.24
C MET A 196 7.50 -6.98 0.74
N ASN A 197 8.40 -7.62 0.01
CA ASN A 197 8.45 -7.54 -1.45
C ASN A 197 7.55 -8.61 -2.09
N TYR A 198 6.54 -8.16 -2.84
CA TYR A 198 5.62 -9.05 -3.57
C TYR A 198 6.10 -9.39 -4.99
N SER A 199 7.17 -8.75 -5.45
CA SER A 199 7.78 -9.06 -6.75
C SER A 199 8.69 -10.29 -6.64
N GLN A 200 8.88 -10.99 -7.76
CA GLN A 200 9.94 -12.00 -7.89
C GLN A 200 11.32 -11.37 -8.11
N ASP A 201 11.36 -10.08 -8.46
CA ASP A 201 12.59 -9.32 -8.64
C ASP A 201 13.11 -8.78 -7.31
N VAL A 202 14.44 -8.68 -7.19
CA VAL A 202 15.10 -8.10 -6.02
C VAL A 202 14.74 -6.62 -5.90
N LEU A 203 14.22 -6.21 -4.76
CA LEU A 203 13.97 -4.80 -4.46
C LEU A 203 15.31 -4.12 -4.11
N VAL A 204 15.76 -3.21 -4.98
CA VAL A 204 16.93 -2.36 -4.74
C VAL A 204 16.51 -0.99 -4.24
N ILE A 205 17.07 -0.56 -3.10
CA ILE A 205 16.86 0.76 -2.48
C ILE A 205 18.19 1.54 -2.47
N PRO A 206 18.41 2.44 -3.45
CA PRO A 206 19.59 3.29 -3.50
C PRO A 206 19.54 4.39 -2.43
N PHE A 207 20.58 4.47 -1.60
CA PHE A 207 20.65 5.36 -0.44
C PHE A 207 20.59 6.85 -0.82
N HIS A 208 21.24 7.24 -1.92
CA HIS A 208 21.29 8.63 -2.39
C HIS A 208 19.94 9.18 -2.88
N LYS A 209 18.94 8.32 -3.07
CA LYS A 209 17.56 8.73 -3.43
C LYS A 209 16.61 8.70 -2.24
N CYS A 210 17.09 8.27 -1.07
CA CYS A 210 16.30 8.24 0.15
C CYS A 210 16.48 9.54 0.91
N GLU A 211 15.41 10.00 1.54
CA GLU A 211 15.41 11.20 2.37
C GLU A 211 14.81 10.86 3.72
N VAL A 212 15.45 11.35 4.78
CA VAL A 212 14.98 11.21 6.15
C VAL A 212 15.01 12.60 6.75
N ALA A 213 13.90 13.04 7.31
CA ALA A 213 13.81 14.35 7.92
C ALA A 213 12.97 14.30 9.18
N PHE A 214 13.24 15.22 10.10
CA PHE A 214 12.49 15.35 11.34
C PHE A 214 12.13 16.79 11.63
N ARG A 215 11.07 16.96 12.43
CA ARG A 215 10.65 18.24 13.00
C ARG A 215 10.93 18.24 14.49
N THR A 216 11.53 19.33 14.97
CA THR A 216 11.76 19.58 16.39
C THR A 216 11.18 20.94 16.79
N ALA A 217 10.77 21.09 18.04
CA ALA A 217 10.30 22.35 18.59
C ALA A 217 11.41 23.42 18.48
N GLY A 218 11.13 24.52 17.76
CA GLY A 218 12.09 25.61 17.50
C GLY A 218 12.60 25.69 16.05
N PHE A 219 12.42 24.64 15.24
CA PHE A 219 12.73 24.65 13.82
C PHE A 219 11.45 24.35 13.01
N PRO A 220 10.81 25.36 12.39
CA PRO A 220 9.56 25.15 11.65
C PRO A 220 9.76 24.35 10.36
N GLU A 221 10.99 24.33 9.82
CA GLU A 221 11.37 23.53 8.66
C GLU A 221 11.83 22.13 9.06
N MET A 222 11.53 21.14 8.23
CA MET A 222 12.01 19.76 8.41
C MET A 222 13.53 19.74 8.27
N THR A 223 14.22 19.30 9.33
CA THR A 223 15.67 19.14 9.31
C THR A 223 16.02 17.77 8.73
N LYS A 224 16.87 17.76 7.70
CA LYS A 224 17.21 16.53 6.98
C LYS A 224 18.43 15.84 7.60
N PHE A 225 18.32 14.53 7.81
CA PHE A 225 19.49 13.70 8.06
C PHE A 225 20.29 13.49 6.78
N SER A 226 21.57 13.20 6.96
CA SER A 226 22.53 12.80 5.94
C SER A 226 22.96 11.35 6.16
N ASP A 227 23.76 10.80 5.22
CA ASP A 227 24.30 9.43 5.30
C ASP A 227 23.26 8.34 5.59
N VAL A 228 22.11 8.43 4.94
CA VAL A 228 21.07 7.39 5.05
C VAL A 228 21.64 6.05 4.59
N ARG A 229 21.54 5.02 5.42
CA ARG A 229 21.96 3.65 5.12
C ARG A 229 20.90 2.67 5.58
N ILE A 230 20.70 1.61 4.80
CA ILE A 230 19.83 0.49 5.16
C ILE A 230 20.69 -0.76 5.16
N THR A 231 20.78 -1.43 6.30
CA THR A 231 21.63 -2.61 6.48
C THR A 231 20.81 -3.76 7.08
N PRO A 232 21.16 -5.03 6.82
CA PRO A 232 20.55 -6.13 7.55
C PRO A 232 20.91 -6.04 9.04
N PRO A 233 20.08 -6.59 9.94
CA PRO A 233 20.46 -6.77 11.34
C PRO A 233 21.69 -7.67 11.42
N LEU A 234 22.68 -7.25 12.22
CA LEU A 234 23.97 -7.93 12.34
C LEU A 234 24.14 -8.44 13.77
N SER A 235 24.59 -9.68 13.93
CA SER A 235 25.02 -10.24 15.20
C SER A 235 26.55 -10.26 15.25
N TYR A 236 27.10 -9.92 16.41
CA TYR A 236 28.53 -9.94 16.66
C TYR A 236 28.89 -11.06 17.64
N SER A 237 29.71 -12.01 17.18
CA SER A 237 30.30 -13.03 18.04
C SER A 237 31.68 -12.56 18.50
N SER A 238 31.79 -12.19 19.79
CA SER A 238 33.06 -11.81 20.41
C SER A 238 34.08 -12.94 20.45
N ARG A 239 33.64 -14.20 20.41
CA ARG A 239 34.51 -15.38 20.36
C ARG A 239 35.15 -15.60 18.99
N GLU A 240 34.47 -15.19 17.91
CA GLU A 240 34.92 -15.42 16.54
C GLU A 240 35.42 -14.14 15.84
N PHE A 241 35.31 -12.98 16.51
CA PHE A 241 35.54 -11.66 15.91
C PHE A 241 34.84 -11.49 14.57
N LYS A 242 33.67 -12.13 14.42
CA LYS A 242 32.94 -12.24 13.16
C LYS A 242 31.56 -11.64 13.31
N GLN A 243 31.22 -10.81 12.34
CA GLN A 243 29.89 -10.25 12.16
C GLN A 243 29.10 -11.13 11.19
N THR A 244 27.90 -11.53 11.59
CA THR A 244 27.00 -12.34 10.77
C THR A 244 25.69 -11.60 10.54
N SER A 245 25.21 -11.60 9.29
CA SER A 245 23.86 -11.13 8.98
C SER A 245 22.85 -12.07 9.62
N LEU A 246 21.92 -11.51 10.38
CA LEU A 246 20.75 -12.22 10.91
C LEU A 246 19.63 -12.32 9.86
N SER A 247 19.74 -11.58 8.75
CA SER A 247 18.80 -11.67 7.63
C SER A 247 19.37 -12.51 6.49
N LEU A 248 18.56 -13.45 6.00
CA LEU A 248 18.86 -14.26 4.81
C LEU A 248 18.42 -13.59 3.50
N THR A 249 17.49 -12.64 3.61
CA THR A 249 16.76 -12.05 2.49
C THR A 249 17.09 -10.58 2.25
N VAL A 250 17.81 -9.95 3.19
CA VAL A 250 18.30 -8.58 3.09
C VAL A 250 19.82 -8.58 3.04
N GLN A 251 20.36 -7.88 2.05
CA GLN A 251 21.79 -7.60 1.91
C GLN A 251 21.99 -6.09 1.71
N SER A 252 23.17 -5.59 2.00
CA SER A 252 23.51 -4.18 1.78
C SER A 252 24.92 -4.04 1.24
N THR A 253 25.10 -3.10 0.32
CA THR A 253 26.41 -2.61 -0.11
C THR A 253 26.67 -1.25 0.55
N GLU A 254 27.68 -0.52 0.07
CA GLU A 254 27.93 0.86 0.48
C GLU A 254 26.84 1.84 0.00
N HIS A 255 26.10 1.51 -1.06
CA HIS A 255 25.25 2.46 -1.77
C HIS A 255 23.78 2.05 -1.89
N GLU A 256 23.47 0.79 -1.58
CA GLU A 256 22.12 0.26 -1.73
C GLU A 256 21.83 -0.92 -0.81
N ALA A 257 20.55 -1.11 -0.51
CA ALA A 257 20.03 -2.33 0.10
C ALA A 257 19.33 -3.18 -0.96
N LEU A 258 19.48 -4.49 -0.83
CA LEU A 258 18.89 -5.52 -1.69
C LEU A 258 17.93 -6.37 -0.84
N ILE A 259 16.65 -6.40 -1.19
CA ILE A 259 15.61 -7.15 -0.49
C ILE A 259 14.98 -8.16 -1.46
N ASN A 260 15.26 -9.45 -1.24
CA ASN A 260 14.81 -10.52 -2.14
C ASN A 260 13.31 -10.83 -1.98
N THR A 261 12.82 -10.91 -0.74
CA THR A 261 11.43 -11.25 -0.43
C THR A 261 10.96 -10.44 0.78
N ALA A 262 10.65 -11.08 1.91
CA ALA A 262 10.38 -10.40 3.17
C ALA A 262 11.61 -10.44 4.08
N GLY A 263 11.86 -9.38 4.84
CA GLY A 263 12.99 -9.36 5.76
C GLY A 263 13.17 -8.06 6.52
N MET A 264 13.87 -8.19 7.65
CA MET A 264 14.20 -7.06 8.52
C MET A 264 15.45 -6.35 8.05
N ALA A 265 15.43 -5.02 8.13
CA ALA A 265 16.57 -4.15 7.92
C ALA A 265 16.58 -3.03 8.97
N ILE A 266 17.72 -2.39 9.15
CA ILE A 266 17.90 -1.24 10.02
C ILE A 266 18.25 -0.06 9.13
N LEU A 267 17.39 0.95 9.14
CA LEU A 267 17.69 2.25 8.57
C LEU A 267 18.46 3.07 9.61
N THR A 268 19.58 3.65 9.19
CA THR A 268 20.36 4.58 9.99
C THR A 268 20.58 5.87 9.22
N ALA A 269 20.60 6.99 9.92
CA ALA A 269 20.91 8.29 9.32
C ALA A 269 21.56 9.20 10.36
N GLU A 270 22.44 10.11 9.92
CA GLU A 270 23.21 10.99 10.80
C GLU A 270 23.05 12.45 10.43
N LEU A 271 23.01 13.32 11.44
CA LEU A 271 23.03 14.77 11.27
C LEU A 271 24.01 15.39 12.26
N TYR A 272 24.81 16.33 11.79
CA TYR A 272 25.74 17.09 12.62
C TYR A 272 25.27 18.53 12.75
N THR A 273 25.27 19.06 13.97
CA THR A 273 24.82 20.44 14.27
C THR A 273 25.87 21.14 15.15
N ASP A 274 26.02 22.45 14.98
CA ASP A 274 26.97 23.27 15.76
C ASP A 274 26.36 23.86 17.03
N GLU A 275 25.03 24.00 17.04
CA GLU A 275 24.27 24.56 18.15
C GLU A 275 23.65 23.44 19.00
N GLU A 276 23.72 23.62 20.32
CA GLU A 276 22.94 22.77 21.22
C GLU A 276 21.47 23.11 21.06
N PRO A 277 20.56 22.12 20.94
CA PRO A 277 19.15 22.42 20.93
C PRO A 277 18.78 23.04 22.29
N TYR A 278 18.35 24.30 22.27
CA TYR A 278 18.02 25.08 23.47
C TYR A 278 16.95 24.42 24.35
N HIS A 279 16.08 23.59 23.76
CA HIS A 279 15.13 22.73 24.46
C HIS A 279 14.96 21.40 23.70
N TYR A 280 14.99 20.29 24.44
CA TYR A 280 14.60 18.99 23.89
C TYR A 280 13.09 18.97 23.70
N SER A 281 12.66 18.86 22.45
CA SER A 281 11.24 18.64 22.14
C SER A 281 10.80 17.33 22.81
N PRO A 282 9.63 17.28 23.49
CA PRO A 282 9.14 16.04 24.07
C PRO A 282 8.81 14.99 23.00
N VAL A 283 8.49 15.44 21.77
CA VAL A 283 8.18 14.58 20.62
C VAL A 283 8.91 15.09 19.38
N LEU A 284 9.45 14.16 18.59
CA LEU A 284 10.01 14.38 17.27
C LEU A 284 9.18 13.65 16.22
N GLU A 285 8.64 14.39 15.26
CA GLU A 285 7.96 13.81 14.09
C GLU A 285 9.00 13.57 13.00
N THR A 286 9.06 12.36 12.45
CA THR A 286 9.96 12.01 11.35
C THR A 286 9.17 11.59 10.13
N ALA A 287 9.63 12.02 8.95
CA ALA A 287 9.17 11.55 7.67
C ALA A 287 10.34 10.83 6.97
N LEU A 288 10.10 9.60 6.53
CA LEU A 288 11.03 8.76 5.78
C LEU A 288 10.48 8.58 4.37
N LYS A 289 11.32 8.90 3.39
CA LYS A 289 11.03 8.71 1.96
C LYS A 289 12.05 7.74 1.39
N LEU A 290 11.61 6.53 1.06
CA LEU A 290 12.44 5.50 0.46
C LEU A 290 12.13 5.39 -1.03
N GLN A 291 13.12 5.67 -1.87
CA GLN A 291 12.98 5.49 -3.31
C GLN A 291 13.48 4.10 -3.70
N THR A 292 12.66 3.35 -4.43
CA THR A 292 13.05 2.06 -5.00
C THR A 292 13.54 2.25 -6.44
N HIS A 293 14.36 1.33 -6.94
CA HIS A 293 14.77 1.37 -8.36
C HIS A 293 13.66 0.92 -9.31
N THR A 294 12.73 0.07 -8.83
CA THR A 294 11.68 -0.51 -9.65
C THR A 294 10.50 0.43 -9.86
N SER A 295 10.24 1.35 -8.92
CA SER A 295 9.08 2.24 -8.96
C SER A 295 9.49 3.71 -8.97
N GLU A 296 8.72 4.53 -9.71
CA GLU A 296 8.83 5.99 -9.65
C GLU A 296 8.19 6.54 -8.37
N THR A 297 7.19 5.86 -7.81
CA THR A 297 6.50 6.26 -6.58
C THR A 297 7.33 5.86 -5.36
N PRO A 298 7.76 6.81 -4.50
CA PRO A 298 8.49 6.51 -3.28
C PRO A 298 7.57 5.89 -2.21
N ILE A 299 8.16 5.12 -1.31
CA ILE A 299 7.51 4.65 -0.09
C ILE A 299 7.64 5.77 0.94
N LEU A 300 6.51 6.21 1.51
CA LEU A 300 6.44 7.25 2.52
C LEU A 300 6.05 6.63 3.85
N LEU A 301 6.85 6.87 4.89
CA LEU A 301 6.59 6.40 6.25
C LEU A 301 6.71 7.58 7.21
N ASP A 302 5.76 7.69 8.12
CA ASP A 302 5.78 8.68 9.19
C ASP A 302 5.90 7.98 10.54
N ALA A 303 6.70 8.56 11.44
CA ALA A 303 6.88 8.06 12.80
C ALA A 303 7.02 9.22 13.79
N SER A 304 6.63 8.98 15.03
CA SER A 304 6.76 9.95 16.13
C SER A 304 7.61 9.34 17.24
N PHE A 305 8.62 10.07 17.72
CA PHE A 305 9.53 9.60 18.77
C PHE A 305 9.36 10.47 20.01
N SER A 306 9.16 9.84 21.17
CA SER A 306 8.99 10.53 22.45
C SER A 306 10.29 10.53 23.24
N LEU A 307 10.60 11.65 23.89
CA LEU A 307 11.80 11.82 24.71
C LEU A 307 11.77 10.79 25.84
N ALA A 308 12.82 9.97 25.93
CA ALA A 308 12.99 9.02 27.01
C ALA A 308 13.33 9.78 28.31
N ASP A 309 12.73 9.35 29.43
CA ASP A 309 13.10 9.86 30.75
C ASP A 309 14.57 9.50 31.06
N SER A 310 15.45 10.50 31.16
CA SER A 310 16.91 10.30 31.29
C SER A 310 17.36 9.99 32.73
N PRO A 311 18.43 9.20 32.99
CA PRO A 311 18.96 8.07 32.22
C PRO A 311 19.10 6.78 33.06
N ILE A 312 19.17 5.63 32.38
CA ILE A 312 19.78 4.40 32.89
C ILE A 312 21.20 4.73 33.37
N GLU A 313 21.51 4.46 34.64
CA GLU A 313 22.75 4.79 35.38
C GLU A 313 24.09 4.25 34.80
N ASN A 314 24.17 3.84 33.53
CA ASN A 314 25.37 3.18 32.98
C ASN A 314 25.76 3.54 31.54
N VAL A 315 25.22 4.61 30.94
CA VAL A 315 25.61 5.00 29.57
C VAL A 315 26.55 6.20 29.57
N SER A 316 27.68 6.03 28.88
CA SER A 316 28.73 7.01 28.56
C SER A 316 28.33 8.48 28.68
N SER A 317 29.18 9.32 29.31
CA SER A 317 29.00 10.76 29.59
C SER A 317 28.82 11.68 28.35
N ARG A 318 28.49 11.12 27.19
CA ARG A 318 28.38 11.78 25.88
C ARG A 318 26.96 11.87 25.34
N ILE A 319 26.05 10.97 25.74
CA ILE A 319 24.65 11.01 25.30
C ILE A 319 23.93 12.13 26.06
N LEU A 320 23.25 12.99 25.34
CA LEU A 320 22.54 14.15 25.87
C LEU A 320 21.03 13.92 25.94
N ALA A 321 20.48 13.24 24.95
CA ALA A 321 19.06 12.89 24.89
C ALA A 321 18.83 11.68 23.98
N GLU A 322 17.77 10.94 24.28
CA GLU A 322 17.29 9.82 23.47
C GLU A 322 15.77 9.95 23.32
N TRP A 323 15.26 9.66 22.13
CA TRP A 323 13.83 9.55 21.85
C TRP A 323 13.54 8.16 21.31
N ALA A 324 12.53 7.49 21.86
CA ALA A 324 12.08 6.15 21.42
C ALA A 324 10.77 6.25 20.63
N LEU A 325 10.52 5.29 19.74
CA LEU A 325 9.30 5.24 18.93
C LEU A 325 8.04 5.28 19.83
N SER A 326 7.14 6.22 19.57
CA SER A 326 5.93 6.40 20.38
C SER A 326 4.91 5.32 20.00
N GLY A 327 4.56 4.45 20.94
CA GLY A 327 3.62 3.35 20.72
C GLY A 327 4.25 1.95 20.65
N SER A 328 5.57 1.81 20.87
CA SER A 328 6.12 0.53 21.32
C SER A 328 5.73 0.32 22.78
N THR A 329 4.55 -0.26 23.02
CA THR A 329 4.27 -0.87 24.31
C THR A 329 5.23 -2.03 24.48
N ASP A 330 6.22 -1.87 25.35
CA ASP A 330 6.79 -2.99 26.09
C ASP A 330 5.63 -3.69 26.82
N GLU A 331 5.10 -4.75 26.22
CA GLU A 331 4.38 -5.82 26.94
C GLU A 331 5.31 -6.99 27.24
#